data_AF-A0AAN9DTG1-F1
#
_entry.id   AF-A0AAN9DTG1-F1
#
_cell.length_a   1.000
_cell.length_b   1.000
_cell.length_c   1.000
_cell.angle_alpha   90.00
_cell.angle_beta   90.00
_cell.angle_gamma   90.00
#
_symmetry.space_group_name_H-M   'P 1'
#
loop_
_entity.id
_entity.type
_entity.pdbx_description
1 polymer ?
#
loop_
_entity_poly.entity_id
_entity_poly.type
_entity_poly.pdbx_seq_one_letter_code
_entity_poly.pdbx_strand_id
1 'polypeptide(L)'
;MSSSDRIELSIDSGTWNPMDEDMVSLDPIEFHSEEEPYKDRIDSYQTKIGLTEAVQTGTGQLNGIPVAIGIMDFQFMGGSMGSVVGEKITRLVEYATNELLPLILVCASGGARMQEGSLSLMQMAKISSALYNYQTNKKLFYVSILTSPTSGGVTASFGMLGDIIIAEPNAYIAFAGKRVIEQTLNKTVPEGSQAAEYLFHKGLFDSIVPRNPLKRVLSSLGFLLVGTSSYLGFHSTHGWELMIGSVYKDFGFAQNDQIISGLVSTFPVPQAILPDTVFEAVVRIPYDMQVKQVLANGKKGALNVGAVLILPEGFELAPPDRISPEIKEKIGGNRGRGQIYPDGSKSNNNVYNATAAGIVKKIIRKEKGGYEINIVDASDGREIIDIIPPGPELLVSEGEPIKLDQPLTSNPNVGGFGQGDAEIVLQDPLRVQGLLFFLASITLAQIFLVLKKKQFEKVQLSEMNF
;
A
#
# COMPACT_ATOMS: atom_id res chain seq x y z
N MET A 1 14.34 -17.64 15.94
CA MET A 1 13.49 -18.87 15.74
C MET A 1 13.51 -19.30 14.26
N SER A 2 13.69 -20.64 14.04
CA SER A 2 13.70 -21.19 12.67
C SER A 2 12.30 -21.24 12.07
N SER A 3 12.25 -21.27 10.79
CA SER A 3 10.95 -21.37 10.11
C SER A 3 10.18 -22.63 10.53
N SER A 4 10.83 -23.74 10.89
CA SER A 4 10.13 -24.97 11.34
C SER A 4 9.47 -24.76 12.71
N ASP A 5 10.20 -24.03 13.54
CA ASP A 5 9.60 -23.74 14.86
C ASP A 5 8.34 -22.87 14.70
N ARG A 6 8.40 -22.03 13.70
CA ARG A 6 7.24 -21.15 13.50
C ARG A 6 6.05 -21.92 12.91
N ILE A 7 6.36 -22.81 12.09
CA ILE A 7 5.25 -23.60 11.53
C ILE A 7 4.58 -24.40 12.65
N GLU A 8 5.37 -24.93 13.54
CA GLU A 8 4.80 -25.72 14.66
C GLU A 8 3.97 -24.83 15.59
N LEU A 9 4.44 -23.60 15.65
CA LEU A 9 3.72 -22.69 16.58
C LEU A 9 2.44 -22.16 15.93
N SER A 10 2.45 -21.99 14.62
CA SER A 10 1.34 -21.24 13.98
C SER A 10 0.31 -22.22 13.40
N ILE A 11 0.74 -23.43 12.98
CA ILE A 11 -0.17 -24.31 12.22
C ILE A 11 -0.55 -25.49 13.13
N ASP A 12 -1.80 -25.90 13.03
CA ASP A 12 -2.29 -27.06 13.80
C ASP A 12 -1.46 -28.32 13.51
N SER A 13 -1.30 -29.01 14.63
CA SER A 13 -0.42 -30.20 14.52
C SER A 13 -1.00 -31.22 13.51
N GLY A 14 -0.18 -31.70 12.52
CA GLY A 14 -0.55 -32.77 11.56
C GLY A 14 -1.22 -32.22 10.30
N THR A 15 -1.22 -30.85 10.17
CA THR A 15 -1.98 -30.36 8.99
C THR A 15 -1.03 -29.66 8.01
N TRP A 16 0.20 -29.58 8.37
CA TRP A 16 1.13 -28.85 7.49
C TRP A 16 1.37 -29.65 6.19
N ASN A 17 1.14 -28.96 5.13
CA ASN A 17 1.37 -29.55 3.80
C ASN A 17 2.31 -28.64 3.00
N PRO A 18 3.62 -29.10 2.98
CA PRO A 18 4.63 -28.24 2.34
C PRO A 18 4.48 -28.24 0.81
N MET A 19 4.94 -27.12 0.14
CA MET A 19 4.91 -26.96 -1.33
C MET A 19 6.32 -26.65 -1.84
N ASP A 20 6.65 -27.28 -2.98
CA ASP A 20 7.87 -26.96 -3.76
C ASP A 20 9.13 -27.12 -2.89
N GLU A 21 9.27 -28.26 -2.13
CA GLU A 21 10.41 -28.46 -1.21
C GLU A 21 11.68 -28.82 -1.98
N ASP A 22 11.46 -29.16 -3.22
CA ASP A 22 12.66 -29.68 -3.95
C ASP A 22 13.25 -28.56 -4.81
N MET A 23 12.69 -27.29 -4.65
CA MET A 23 13.20 -26.21 -5.52
C MET A 23 14.48 -25.62 -4.91
N VAL A 24 15.50 -25.49 -5.83
CA VAL A 24 16.81 -25.03 -5.29
C VAL A 24 17.33 -23.90 -6.20
N SER A 25 18.19 -23.03 -5.57
CA SER A 25 18.76 -21.88 -6.32
C SER A 25 19.94 -22.33 -7.18
N LEU A 26 19.96 -21.60 -8.37
CA LEU A 26 21.15 -21.80 -9.23
C LEU A 26 22.00 -20.54 -9.25
N ASP A 27 23.21 -20.72 -9.97
CA ASP A 27 24.07 -19.52 -10.06
C ASP A 27 23.99 -18.93 -11.47
N PRO A 28 22.89 -18.13 -11.71
CA PRO A 28 22.60 -17.68 -13.09
C PRO A 28 23.64 -16.67 -13.58
N ILE A 29 24.31 -15.94 -12.61
CA ILE A 29 25.21 -14.88 -13.12
C ILE A 29 26.66 -15.30 -12.87
N GLU A 30 26.79 -16.56 -12.57
CA GLU A 30 28.16 -17.06 -12.27
C GLU A 30 28.93 -16.08 -11.40
N PHE A 31 28.31 -15.78 -10.32
CA PHE A 31 28.89 -14.79 -9.39
C PHE A 31 30.29 -15.23 -8.94
N HIS A 32 31.26 -14.17 -9.16
CA HIS A 32 32.65 -14.53 -8.80
C HIS A 32 33.03 -13.85 -7.48
N SER A 33 33.20 -14.74 -6.47
CA SER A 33 33.69 -14.15 -5.20
C SER A 33 35.09 -14.67 -4.90
N GLU A 34 36.04 -13.75 -4.31
CA GLU A 34 37.44 -14.10 -3.96
C GLU A 34 37.48 -15.08 -2.78
N GLU A 35 36.36 -15.23 -2.05
CA GLU A 35 36.36 -16.11 -0.86
C GLU A 35 35.78 -17.49 -1.20
N GLU A 36 34.54 -17.48 -1.64
CA GLU A 36 33.91 -18.79 -1.92
C GLU A 36 32.87 -18.63 -3.03
N PRO A 37 32.87 -19.69 -3.98
CA PRO A 37 31.87 -19.65 -5.05
C PRO A 37 30.44 -19.72 -4.49
N TYR A 38 29.53 -19.02 -5.10
CA TYR A 38 28.12 -18.92 -4.66
C TYR A 38 27.47 -20.30 -4.54
N LYS A 39 27.75 -21.16 -5.46
CA LYS A 39 27.14 -22.51 -5.39
C LYS A 39 27.57 -23.25 -4.11
N ASP A 40 28.78 -23.10 -3.79
CA ASP A 40 29.26 -23.79 -2.58
C ASP A 40 28.65 -23.17 -1.31
N ARG A 41 28.47 -21.89 -1.42
CA ARG A 41 27.85 -21.23 -0.25
C ARG A 41 26.40 -21.71 -0.05
N ILE A 42 25.69 -21.83 -1.12
CA ILE A 42 24.30 -22.30 -1.01
C ILE A 42 24.29 -23.76 -0.49
N ASP A 43 25.20 -24.55 -1.01
CA ASP A 43 25.25 -25.97 -0.57
C ASP A 43 25.57 -26.05 0.93
N SER A 44 26.46 -25.22 1.34
CA SER A 44 26.84 -25.27 2.77
C SER A 44 25.65 -24.92 3.66
N TYR A 45 24.91 -23.84 3.27
CA TYR A 45 23.75 -23.46 4.11
C TYR A 45 22.65 -24.52 4.04
N GLN A 46 22.49 -25.13 2.85
CA GLN A 46 21.46 -26.19 2.75
C GLN A 46 21.78 -27.37 3.67
N THR A 47 23.10 -27.70 3.76
CA THR A 47 23.50 -28.84 4.62
C THR A 47 23.38 -28.46 6.11
N LYS A 48 23.73 -27.21 6.34
CA LYS A 48 23.75 -26.78 7.76
C LYS A 48 22.32 -26.58 8.27
N ILE A 49 21.46 -26.06 7.50
CA ILE A 49 20.14 -25.63 8.03
C ILE A 49 19.09 -26.69 7.67
N GLY A 50 19.41 -27.43 6.61
CA GLY A 50 18.50 -28.54 6.23
C GLY A 50 17.34 -28.03 5.36
N LEU A 51 17.40 -26.74 4.94
CA LEU A 51 16.37 -26.18 4.03
C LEU A 51 16.96 -25.98 2.64
N THR A 52 15.99 -26.00 1.67
CA THR A 52 16.50 -25.83 0.29
C THR A 52 16.64 -24.33 -0.05
N GLU A 53 15.92 -23.49 0.73
CA GLU A 53 16.02 -22.03 0.50
C GLU A 53 15.51 -21.29 1.73
N ALA A 54 15.49 -19.89 1.60
CA ALA A 54 15.31 -19.05 2.81
C ALA A 54 13.82 -18.90 3.12
N VAL A 55 12.94 -19.71 2.43
CA VAL A 55 11.51 -19.58 2.77
C VAL A 55 10.86 -20.96 2.63
N GLN A 56 10.05 -21.26 3.61
CA GLN A 56 9.18 -22.45 3.49
C GLN A 56 7.73 -22.04 3.21
N THR A 57 7.13 -22.72 2.17
CA THR A 57 5.74 -22.37 1.82
C THR A 57 4.88 -23.64 1.81
N GLY A 58 3.62 -23.44 2.15
CA GLY A 58 2.68 -24.59 2.15
C GLY A 58 1.31 -24.17 2.68
N THR A 59 0.48 -25.20 2.85
CA THR A 59 -0.86 -24.96 3.44
C THR A 59 -0.99 -25.68 4.78
N GLY A 60 -1.89 -25.19 5.59
CA GLY A 60 -2.17 -25.81 6.89
C GLY A 60 -3.45 -25.21 7.51
N GLN A 61 -3.71 -25.74 8.65
CA GLN A 61 -4.89 -25.19 9.35
C GLN A 61 -4.46 -24.36 10.55
N LEU A 62 -5.08 -23.18 10.61
CA LEU A 62 -4.92 -22.33 11.80
C LEU A 62 -6.20 -22.31 12.64
N ASN A 63 -6.11 -23.08 13.77
CA ASN A 63 -7.32 -23.31 14.61
C ASN A 63 -8.51 -23.75 13.76
N GLY A 64 -8.23 -24.70 12.80
CA GLY A 64 -9.33 -25.32 12.04
C GLY A 64 -9.58 -24.56 10.72
N ILE A 65 -8.91 -23.34 10.53
CA ILE A 65 -9.13 -22.56 9.29
C ILE A 65 -7.97 -22.84 8.32
N PRO A 66 -8.42 -23.25 7.10
CA PRO A 66 -7.37 -23.53 6.10
C PRO A 66 -6.70 -22.23 5.62
N VAL A 67 -5.34 -22.31 5.58
CA VAL A 67 -4.62 -21.07 5.19
C VAL A 67 -3.39 -21.48 4.38
N ALA A 68 -3.15 -20.56 3.46
CA ALA A 68 -1.80 -20.66 2.84
C ALA A 68 -0.79 -19.78 3.58
N ILE A 69 0.41 -20.38 3.82
CA ILE A 69 1.33 -19.62 4.71
C ILE A 69 2.76 -19.81 4.19
N GLY A 70 3.49 -18.67 4.16
CA GLY A 70 4.93 -18.67 3.83
C GLY A 70 5.74 -18.09 4.99
N ILE A 71 6.80 -18.88 5.36
CA ILE A 71 7.59 -18.39 6.50
C ILE A 71 9.07 -18.34 6.06
N MET A 72 9.58 -17.09 6.14
CA MET A 72 10.99 -16.93 5.76
C MET A 72 11.91 -17.31 6.93
N ASP A 73 13.20 -17.71 6.49
CA ASP A 73 14.14 -18.15 7.53
C ASP A 73 15.46 -17.36 7.36
N PHE A 74 15.69 -16.54 8.43
CA PHE A 74 16.85 -15.62 8.34
C PHE A 74 18.16 -16.39 8.45
N GLN A 75 18.13 -17.57 9.06
CA GLN A 75 19.36 -18.36 9.24
C GLN A 75 19.94 -18.80 7.89
N PHE A 76 19.02 -18.81 6.83
CA PHE A 76 19.49 -19.20 5.49
C PHE A 76 19.89 -17.95 4.70
N MET A 77 21.17 -17.67 4.70
CA MET A 77 21.80 -16.55 3.96
C MET A 77 21.09 -15.24 4.30
N GLY A 78 20.80 -15.11 5.58
CA GLY A 78 20.24 -13.82 6.02
C GLY A 78 18.79 -13.62 5.55
N GLY A 79 18.23 -14.78 5.09
CA GLY A 79 16.81 -14.70 4.62
C GLY A 79 16.67 -13.88 3.33
N SER A 80 17.80 -13.67 2.73
CA SER A 80 17.76 -12.84 1.51
C SER A 80 16.88 -13.49 0.43
N MET A 81 16.16 -12.58 -0.23
CA MET A 81 15.21 -13.05 -1.24
C MET A 81 15.93 -13.20 -2.60
N GLY A 82 16.11 -14.49 -3.03
CA GLY A 82 16.62 -14.80 -4.38
C GLY A 82 15.53 -15.26 -5.33
N SER A 83 15.84 -15.72 -6.47
CA SER A 83 14.84 -16.14 -7.49
C SER A 83 13.93 -17.24 -6.95
N VAL A 84 14.51 -18.19 -6.18
CA VAL A 84 13.70 -19.35 -5.74
C VAL A 84 12.74 -18.90 -4.62
N VAL A 85 13.28 -18.00 -3.72
CA VAL A 85 12.34 -17.50 -2.69
C VAL A 85 11.16 -16.79 -3.36
N GLY A 86 11.49 -15.87 -4.30
CA GLY A 86 10.41 -15.16 -5.04
C GLY A 86 9.46 -16.14 -5.74
N GLU A 87 10.00 -17.17 -6.38
CA GLU A 87 9.16 -18.15 -7.09
C GLU A 87 8.28 -18.94 -6.13
N LYS A 88 8.81 -19.37 -5.02
CA LYS A 88 8.01 -20.16 -4.07
C LYS A 88 6.86 -19.32 -3.50
N ILE A 89 7.13 -18.07 -3.24
CA ILE A 89 6.05 -17.22 -2.66
C ILE A 89 5.01 -16.94 -3.75
N THR A 90 5.47 -16.65 -4.93
CA THR A 90 4.51 -16.39 -6.02
C THR A 90 3.59 -17.60 -6.25
N ARG A 91 4.16 -18.81 -6.27
CA ARG A 91 3.31 -20.01 -6.46
C ARG A 91 2.37 -20.22 -5.28
N LEU A 92 2.89 -19.89 -4.13
CA LEU A 92 1.98 -19.99 -2.97
C LEU A 92 0.79 -19.04 -3.12
N VAL A 93 1.10 -17.79 -3.54
CA VAL A 93 0.01 -16.79 -3.69
C VAL A 93 -0.95 -17.26 -4.79
N GLU A 94 -0.45 -17.75 -5.84
CA GLU A 94 -1.33 -18.22 -6.93
C GLU A 94 -2.18 -19.42 -6.47
N TYR A 95 -1.46 -20.29 -5.76
CA TYR A 95 -2.25 -21.43 -5.23
C TYR A 95 -3.36 -20.94 -4.30
N ALA A 96 -2.96 -20.01 -3.40
CA ALA A 96 -3.98 -19.48 -2.47
C ALA A 96 -5.12 -18.79 -3.23
N THR A 97 -4.77 -18.20 -4.33
CA THR A 97 -5.81 -17.53 -5.15
C THR A 97 -6.75 -18.56 -5.75
N ASN A 98 -6.21 -19.65 -6.24
CA ASN A 98 -7.07 -20.68 -6.89
C ASN A 98 -7.92 -21.43 -5.87
N GLU A 99 -7.36 -21.50 -4.69
CA GLU A 99 -8.10 -22.31 -3.70
C GLU A 99 -8.87 -21.39 -2.75
N LEU A 100 -8.76 -20.02 -3.07
CA LEU A 100 -9.45 -18.99 -2.26
C LEU A 100 -9.10 -19.12 -0.78
N LEU A 101 -7.83 -19.26 -0.55
CA LEU A 101 -7.38 -19.40 0.85
C LEU A 101 -6.80 -18.06 1.32
N PRO A 102 -7.03 -17.73 2.66
CA PRO A 102 -6.28 -16.59 3.20
C PRO A 102 -4.76 -16.85 3.17
N LEU A 103 -4.09 -15.71 3.03
CA LEU A 103 -2.62 -15.85 2.84
C LEU A 103 -1.90 -15.15 3.99
N ILE A 104 -0.88 -15.88 4.55
CA ILE A 104 -0.06 -15.28 5.62
C ILE A 104 1.41 -15.43 5.23
N LEU A 105 2.08 -14.25 5.30
CA LEU A 105 3.53 -14.33 5.06
C LEU A 105 4.27 -13.77 6.27
N VAL A 106 5.18 -14.62 6.78
CA VAL A 106 6.03 -14.17 7.89
C VAL A 106 7.41 -13.82 7.31
N CYS A 107 7.75 -12.51 7.57
CA CYS A 107 8.91 -12.02 6.82
C CYS A 107 10.10 -11.85 7.77
N ALA A 108 11.16 -12.40 7.27
CA ALA A 108 12.47 -12.23 7.93
C ALA A 108 13.57 -12.23 6.86
N SER A 109 14.07 -10.91 6.70
CA SER A 109 15.06 -10.87 5.60
C SER A 109 16.01 -9.69 5.79
N GLY A 110 17.21 -9.92 5.20
CA GLY A 110 18.20 -8.82 5.15
C GLY A 110 18.10 -8.07 3.82
N GLY A 111 17.15 -8.49 2.90
CA GLY A 111 16.99 -7.81 1.60
C GLY A 111 17.12 -8.78 0.43
N ALA A 112 17.34 -8.13 -0.77
CA ALA A 112 17.45 -8.96 -1.98
C ALA A 112 18.82 -9.65 -2.03
N ARG A 113 18.82 -10.90 -2.66
CA ARG A 113 20.10 -11.67 -2.74
C ARG A 113 21.00 -11.06 -3.81
N MET A 114 22.06 -10.46 -3.36
CA MET A 114 22.96 -9.74 -4.28
C MET A 114 23.64 -10.71 -5.25
N GLN A 115 23.83 -11.94 -4.79
CA GLN A 115 24.59 -12.91 -5.60
C GLN A 115 23.80 -13.32 -6.85
N GLU A 116 22.49 -12.95 -6.80
CA GLU A 116 21.70 -13.32 -8.00
C GLU A 116 21.32 -12.06 -8.78
N GLY A 117 21.74 -10.84 -8.32
CA GLY A 117 21.66 -9.57 -9.06
C GLY A 117 20.20 -9.19 -9.35
N SER A 118 19.95 -8.73 -10.58
CA SER A 118 18.64 -8.18 -10.98
C SER A 118 17.55 -9.26 -10.91
N LEU A 119 17.96 -10.53 -11.05
CA LEU A 119 16.93 -11.58 -10.97
C LEU A 119 16.28 -11.64 -9.58
N SER A 120 17.08 -11.37 -8.61
CA SER A 120 16.51 -11.33 -7.24
C SER A 120 15.57 -10.12 -7.06
N LEU A 121 15.90 -8.98 -7.70
CA LEU A 121 15.07 -7.77 -7.53
C LEU A 121 13.74 -7.92 -8.28
N MET A 122 13.80 -8.62 -9.42
CA MET A 122 12.57 -8.78 -10.22
C MET A 122 11.53 -9.60 -9.46
N GLN A 123 12.00 -10.30 -8.45
CA GLN A 123 11.02 -11.13 -7.71
C GLN A 123 10.06 -10.25 -6.89
N MET A 124 10.50 -8.98 -6.63
CA MET A 124 9.56 -8.07 -5.93
C MET A 124 8.34 -7.77 -6.81
N ALA A 125 8.68 -7.48 -7.99
CA ALA A 125 7.57 -7.16 -8.91
C ALA A 125 6.69 -8.38 -9.17
N LYS A 126 7.37 -9.46 -9.32
CA LYS A 126 6.61 -10.70 -9.59
C LYS A 126 5.65 -11.03 -8.44
N ILE A 127 6.08 -10.98 -7.26
CA ILE A 127 5.21 -11.33 -6.11
C ILE A 127 4.12 -10.25 -5.96
N SER A 128 4.52 -8.99 -6.14
CA SER A 128 3.53 -7.90 -5.99
C SER A 128 2.42 -8.04 -7.02
N SER A 129 2.85 -8.38 -8.24
CA SER A 129 1.82 -8.58 -9.28
C SER A 129 0.86 -9.73 -8.90
N ALA A 130 1.42 -10.82 -8.43
CA ALA A 130 0.54 -11.94 -8.00
C ALA A 130 -0.37 -11.53 -6.83
N LEU A 131 0.14 -10.71 -5.97
CA LEU A 131 -0.67 -10.29 -4.81
C LEU A 131 -1.77 -9.31 -5.25
N TYR A 132 -1.37 -8.46 -6.22
CA TYR A 132 -2.41 -7.56 -6.75
C TYR A 132 -3.62 -8.34 -7.27
N ASN A 133 -3.35 -9.31 -8.10
CA ASN A 133 -4.47 -10.13 -8.58
C ASN A 133 -5.20 -10.82 -7.41
N TYR A 134 -4.42 -11.34 -6.40
CA TYR A 134 -4.97 -12.02 -5.21
C TYR A 134 -5.90 -11.09 -4.42
N GLN A 135 -5.62 -9.83 -4.28
CA GLN A 135 -6.37 -8.93 -3.39
C GLN A 135 -7.44 -8.17 -4.19
N THR A 136 -7.09 -7.76 -5.41
CA THR A 136 -8.00 -6.87 -6.14
C THR A 136 -9.01 -7.69 -6.96
N ASN A 137 -8.50 -8.66 -7.67
CA ASN A 137 -9.44 -9.38 -8.56
C ASN A 137 -10.26 -10.41 -7.80
N LYS A 138 -9.54 -11.07 -6.77
CA LYS A 138 -10.29 -12.16 -6.09
C LYS A 138 -10.76 -11.69 -4.72
N LYS A 139 -10.21 -10.44 -4.33
CA LYS A 139 -10.63 -9.82 -3.05
C LYS A 139 -10.36 -10.75 -1.87
N LEU A 140 -9.20 -11.42 -1.84
CA LEU A 140 -8.84 -12.35 -0.74
C LEU A 140 -7.92 -11.63 0.26
N PHE A 141 -7.88 -12.18 1.42
CA PHE A 141 -7.26 -11.49 2.58
C PHE A 141 -5.81 -11.95 2.75
N TYR A 142 -4.95 -10.93 2.96
CA TYR A 142 -3.50 -11.22 3.07
C TYR A 142 -2.96 -10.50 4.31
N VAL A 143 -2.26 -11.34 5.15
CA VAL A 143 -1.63 -10.75 6.35
C VAL A 143 -0.11 -10.91 6.24
N SER A 144 0.52 -9.72 6.49
CA SER A 144 2.00 -9.77 6.53
C SER A 144 2.49 -9.61 7.97
N ILE A 145 3.42 -10.51 8.32
CA ILE A 145 3.98 -10.43 9.68
C ILE A 145 5.47 -10.12 9.56
N LEU A 146 5.80 -8.93 10.13
CA LEU A 146 7.23 -8.53 10.05
C LEU A 146 7.98 -8.92 11.33
N THR A 147 9.06 -9.75 11.04
CA THR A 147 9.90 -10.16 12.19
C THR A 147 11.31 -9.57 12.03
N SER A 148 12.12 -9.87 13.05
CA SER A 148 13.45 -9.23 13.05
C SER A 148 14.51 -10.24 12.56
N PRO A 149 15.14 -9.73 11.62
CA PRO A 149 15.06 -8.46 10.87
C PRO A 149 14.25 -8.61 9.58
N THR A 150 13.56 -7.49 9.20
CA THR A 150 12.94 -7.41 7.87
C THR A 150 13.38 -6.11 7.20
N SER A 151 14.20 -6.32 6.12
CA SER A 151 14.74 -5.10 5.51
C SER A 151 14.78 -5.24 3.99
N GLY A 152 15.04 -4.17 3.28
CA GLY A 152 15.37 -4.18 1.83
C GLY A 152 14.15 -4.51 0.97
N GLY A 153 14.44 -5.38 0.01
CA GLY A 153 13.44 -5.72 -1.03
C GLY A 153 12.17 -6.36 -0.45
N VAL A 154 12.36 -7.01 0.69
CA VAL A 154 11.15 -7.64 1.27
C VAL A 154 10.24 -6.56 1.89
N THR A 155 10.84 -5.58 2.68
CA THR A 155 10.02 -4.50 3.26
C THR A 155 9.43 -3.63 2.14
N ALA A 156 10.17 -3.54 0.96
CA ALA A 156 9.70 -2.65 -0.13
C ALA A 156 8.66 -3.37 -1.00
N SER A 157 8.34 -4.63 -0.65
CA SER A 157 7.42 -5.36 -1.55
C SER A 157 6.37 -6.08 -0.71
N PHE A 158 6.41 -7.46 -0.76
CA PHE A 158 5.29 -8.24 -0.19
C PHE A 158 5.26 -8.11 1.34
N GLY A 159 6.27 -7.66 2.00
CA GLY A 159 6.26 -7.46 3.48
C GLY A 159 5.31 -6.32 3.89
N MET A 160 5.13 -5.35 3.03
CA MET A 160 4.29 -4.18 3.42
C MET A 160 3.04 -4.11 2.54
N LEU A 161 2.75 -5.15 1.76
CA LEU A 161 1.58 -5.05 0.84
C LEU A 161 0.40 -5.84 1.43
N GLY A 162 0.54 -6.12 2.75
CA GLY A 162 -0.56 -6.89 3.38
C GLY A 162 -1.77 -6.00 3.65
N ASP A 163 -2.97 -6.69 3.62
CA ASP A 163 -4.17 -5.94 4.09
C ASP A 163 -4.03 -5.54 5.56
N ILE A 164 -3.39 -6.47 6.28
CA ILE A 164 -3.01 -6.15 7.67
C ILE A 164 -1.51 -6.48 7.85
N ILE A 165 -0.90 -5.43 8.40
CA ILE A 165 0.54 -5.64 8.62
C ILE A 165 0.81 -5.68 10.14
N ILE A 166 1.44 -6.81 10.53
CA ILE A 166 1.70 -7.01 11.97
C ILE A 166 3.21 -7.11 12.16
N ALA A 167 3.58 -6.37 13.16
CA ALA A 167 5.02 -6.51 13.51
C ALA A 167 5.20 -7.18 14.88
N GLU A 168 6.40 -7.91 15.03
CA GLU A 168 6.71 -8.46 16.36
C GLU A 168 7.43 -7.41 17.22
N PRO A 169 7.25 -7.60 18.49
CA PRO A 169 7.92 -6.62 19.37
C PRO A 169 9.44 -6.64 19.20
N ASN A 170 10.01 -5.44 19.19
CA ASN A 170 11.48 -5.23 19.18
C ASN A 170 12.10 -5.68 17.85
N ALA A 171 11.18 -5.83 16.90
CA ALA A 171 11.73 -6.28 15.61
C ALA A 171 12.45 -5.12 14.90
N TYR A 172 13.57 -5.57 14.25
CA TYR A 172 14.30 -4.61 13.43
C TYR A 172 13.74 -4.61 12.00
N ILE A 173 13.06 -3.39 11.60
CA ILE A 173 12.44 -3.27 10.26
C ILE A 173 12.99 -2.02 9.57
N ALA A 174 13.47 -2.35 8.38
CA ALA A 174 14.07 -1.18 7.71
C ALA A 174 14.13 -1.43 6.20
N PHE A 175 13.98 -0.26 5.50
CA PHE A 175 14.22 -0.38 4.05
C PHE A 175 15.72 -0.53 3.76
N ALA A 176 16.48 0.31 4.38
CA ALA A 176 17.95 0.15 4.30
C ALA A 176 18.54 -0.04 5.70
N GLY A 177 19.48 -0.98 5.75
CA GLY A 177 20.10 -1.27 7.07
C GLY A 177 20.90 -0.07 7.60
N LYS A 178 21.00 -0.02 8.91
CA LYS A 178 21.71 1.08 9.61
C LYS A 178 23.12 1.25 9.03
N ARG A 179 23.75 0.15 8.78
CA ARG A 179 25.13 0.22 8.27
C ARG A 179 25.18 0.89 6.89
N VAL A 180 24.21 0.50 6.08
CA VAL A 180 24.19 1.03 4.71
C VAL A 180 23.86 2.54 4.73
N ILE A 181 23.02 2.97 5.57
CA ILE A 181 22.64 4.40 5.63
C ILE A 181 23.83 5.23 6.15
N GLU A 182 24.49 4.71 7.10
CA GLU A 182 25.57 5.52 7.69
C GLU A 182 26.76 5.61 6.74
N GLN A 183 26.94 4.54 5.97
CA GLN A 183 28.07 4.56 5.03
C GLN A 183 27.76 5.50 3.85
N THR A 184 26.48 5.58 3.49
CA THR A 184 26.15 6.36 2.29
C THR A 184 25.99 7.84 2.65
N LEU A 185 25.46 8.10 3.87
CA LEU A 185 25.08 9.49 4.18
C LEU A 185 26.09 10.08 5.17
N ASN A 186 27.09 9.23 5.55
CA ASN A 186 28.09 9.64 6.56
C ASN A 186 27.44 10.33 7.77
N LYS A 187 26.23 9.82 8.10
CA LYS A 187 25.53 10.28 9.31
C LYS A 187 25.11 9.08 10.17
N THR A 188 25.03 9.45 11.55
CA THR A 188 24.68 8.33 12.45
C THR A 188 23.14 8.18 12.50
N VAL A 189 22.71 6.88 12.41
CA VAL A 189 21.26 6.62 12.49
C VAL A 189 20.88 6.51 13.99
N PRO A 190 19.98 7.41 14.30
CA PRO A 190 19.58 7.40 15.71
C PRO A 190 19.16 5.98 16.17
N GLU A 191 19.59 5.70 17.42
CA GLU A 191 19.30 4.36 17.97
C GLU A 191 17.79 4.16 18.16
N GLY A 192 17.30 3.06 17.60
CA GLY A 192 15.90 2.69 17.89
C GLY A 192 14.96 3.18 16.78
N SER A 193 15.55 3.96 15.78
CA SER A 193 14.70 4.52 14.72
C SER A 193 14.17 3.42 13.79
N GLN A 194 14.83 2.26 13.89
CA GLN A 194 14.35 1.20 12.97
C GLN A 194 13.73 0.05 13.78
N ALA A 195 13.40 0.41 15.03
CA ALA A 195 12.74 -0.61 15.88
C ALA A 195 11.22 -0.58 15.61
N ALA A 196 10.59 -1.71 15.75
CA ALA A 196 9.16 -1.85 15.44
C ALA A 196 8.32 -0.86 16.26
N GLU A 197 8.76 -0.57 17.50
CA GLU A 197 7.95 0.33 18.36
C GLU A 197 8.01 1.76 17.83
N TYR A 198 9.18 2.08 17.56
CA TYR A 198 9.30 3.44 17.01
C TYR A 198 8.50 3.60 15.71
N LEU A 199 8.61 2.62 14.82
CA LEU A 199 7.90 2.69 13.52
C LEU A 199 6.40 2.55 13.69
N PHE A 200 5.99 1.82 14.68
CA PHE A 200 4.53 1.72 14.95
C PHE A 200 3.98 3.07 15.37
N HIS A 201 4.71 3.80 16.20
CA HIS A 201 4.25 5.13 16.63
C HIS A 201 4.15 6.09 15.44
N LYS A 202 4.90 5.70 14.39
CA LYS A 202 4.85 6.58 13.19
C LYS A 202 3.80 6.11 12.21
N GLY A 203 3.14 5.00 12.54
CA GLY A 203 1.93 4.58 11.79
C GLY A 203 2.29 3.61 10.65
N LEU A 204 3.48 2.96 10.80
CA LEU A 204 3.91 2.10 9.67
C LEU A 204 3.20 0.75 9.69
N PHE A 205 2.76 0.26 10.89
CA PHE A 205 2.10 -1.06 10.89
C PHE A 205 0.79 -0.97 11.68
N ASP A 206 -0.08 -2.01 11.53
CA ASP A 206 -1.43 -2.01 12.12
C ASP A 206 -1.41 -2.48 13.58
N SER A 207 -0.43 -3.39 13.84
CA SER A 207 -0.40 -3.89 15.24
C SER A 207 0.98 -4.50 15.53
N ILE A 208 1.25 -4.45 16.89
CA ILE A 208 2.45 -5.18 17.36
C ILE A 208 1.99 -6.33 18.27
N VAL A 209 2.36 -7.53 17.76
CA VAL A 209 1.84 -8.68 18.54
C VAL A 209 3.01 -9.62 18.85
N PRO A 210 3.01 -10.02 20.16
CA PRO A 210 4.04 -11.01 20.50
C PRO A 210 3.71 -12.39 19.93
N ARG A 211 4.61 -13.29 19.95
CA ARG A 211 4.54 -14.57 19.20
C ARG A 211 3.52 -15.51 19.86
N ASN A 212 3.44 -15.49 21.12
CA ASN A 212 2.59 -16.47 21.85
C ASN A 212 1.11 -16.27 21.52
N PRO A 213 0.69 -15.00 21.47
CA PRO A 213 -0.76 -14.85 21.20
C PRO A 213 -1.04 -14.72 19.69
N LEU A 214 -0.02 -14.82 18.89
CA LEU A 214 -0.16 -14.50 17.46
C LEU A 214 -1.11 -15.50 16.77
N LYS A 215 -0.94 -16.74 17.14
CA LYS A 215 -1.84 -17.73 16.51
C LYS A 215 -3.31 -17.44 16.84
N ARG A 216 -3.55 -17.08 18.04
CA ARG A 216 -4.93 -16.74 18.43
C ARG A 216 -5.41 -15.46 17.72
N VAL A 217 -4.57 -14.47 17.65
CA VAL A 217 -4.94 -13.20 16.98
C VAL A 217 -5.23 -13.46 15.51
N LEU A 218 -4.38 -14.28 14.91
CA LEU A 218 -4.59 -14.58 13.48
C LEU A 218 -5.89 -15.34 13.24
N SER A 219 -6.16 -16.13 14.15
CA SER A 219 -7.41 -16.91 13.99
C SER A 219 -8.63 -16.00 14.14
N SER A 220 -8.52 -15.11 15.06
CA SER A 220 -9.65 -14.19 15.24
C SER A 220 -9.85 -13.31 13.99
N LEU A 221 -8.68 -13.07 13.36
CA LEU A 221 -8.79 -12.29 12.12
C LEU A 221 -9.36 -13.13 10.98
N GLY A 222 -8.93 -14.46 10.96
CA GLY A 222 -9.39 -15.47 9.98
C GLY A 222 -10.90 -15.75 10.12
N PHE A 223 -11.50 -15.64 11.32
CA PHE A 223 -12.94 -15.82 11.60
C PHE A 223 -13.74 -14.67 10.99
N LEU A 224 -13.12 -13.55 10.66
CA LEU A 224 -13.76 -12.44 9.92
C LEU A 224 -13.81 -12.73 8.42
N LEU A 225 -13.25 -13.87 7.90
CA LEU A 225 -13.08 -14.13 6.45
C LEU A 225 -13.85 -15.39 6.04
N VAL A 226 -14.41 -16.33 6.97
CA VAL A 226 -15.18 -17.51 6.57
C VAL A 226 -16.67 -17.24 6.80
N GLY A 227 -17.08 -15.96 7.23
CA GLY A 227 -18.52 -15.73 7.47
C GLY A 227 -18.94 -14.35 6.94
N THR A 228 -18.53 -13.90 5.68
CA THR A 228 -19.34 -12.72 5.27
C THR A 228 -18.84 -12.21 3.91
N SER A 229 -19.18 -12.75 2.73
CA SER A 229 -19.45 -12.01 1.48
C SER A 229 -19.74 -10.53 1.74
N SER A 230 -19.05 -9.78 2.69
CA SER A 230 -19.27 -8.32 2.63
C SER A 230 -18.13 -7.61 3.37
N TYR A 231 -16.99 -7.35 2.76
CA TYR A 231 -15.83 -6.56 3.23
C TYR A 231 -16.27 -5.17 3.72
N LEU A 232 -16.27 -4.84 5.13
CA LEU A 232 -16.13 -3.60 5.94
C LEU A 232 -14.65 -3.20 6.02
N GLY A 233 -14.06 -2.54 5.06
CA GLY A 233 -12.87 -1.68 4.89
C GLY A 233 -12.67 -0.73 6.09
N PHE A 234 -11.84 -1.08 7.14
CA PHE A 234 -11.26 -0.26 8.24
C PHE A 234 -10.33 0.80 7.66
N HIS A 235 -10.83 2.00 7.35
CA HIS A 235 -9.84 3.11 7.23
C HIS A 235 -10.24 4.28 8.13
N SER A 236 -9.56 4.51 9.26
CA SER A 236 -9.60 5.54 10.33
C SER A 236 -9.04 6.86 9.80
N THR A 237 -9.94 8.12 9.70
CA THR A 237 -9.41 9.51 9.62
C THR A 237 -10.32 10.45 10.43
N HIS A 238 -9.62 11.33 11.56
CA HIS A 238 -9.90 12.79 11.59
C HIS A 238 -9.15 13.42 12.77
N GLY A 239 -7.95 14.09 12.58
CA GLY A 239 -7.19 15.23 13.17
C GLY A 239 -6.46 15.99 12.05
N TRP A 240 -6.95 16.44 11.05
CA TRP A 240 -6.23 16.48 9.75
C TRP A 240 -5.80 17.92 9.44
N GLU A 241 -5.69 19.11 10.06
CA GLU A 241 -4.96 20.28 9.50
C GLU A 241 -4.14 20.96 10.60
N LEU A 242 -4.23 20.62 11.82
CA LEU A 242 -3.30 20.96 12.92
C LEU A 242 -2.54 19.73 13.39
N MET A 243 -2.87 18.53 12.93
CA MET A 243 -2.32 17.18 13.17
C MET A 243 -1.26 16.83 12.13
N ILE A 244 -1.08 17.60 10.93
CA ILE A 244 -0.11 17.30 9.85
C ILE A 244 1.08 18.26 9.98
N GLY A 245 0.97 19.28 10.71
CA GLY A 245 2.13 20.17 10.93
C GLY A 245 2.82 19.88 12.27
N SER A 246 2.21 19.14 13.21
CA SER A 246 2.85 18.83 14.52
C SER A 246 3.27 17.37 14.59
N VAL A 247 2.87 16.46 13.56
CA VAL A 247 3.19 15.01 13.58
C VAL A 247 4.07 14.68 12.37
N TYR A 248 4.44 15.43 11.40
CA TYR A 248 5.31 15.09 10.26
C TYR A 248 6.15 16.32 9.89
N LYS A 249 7.23 16.44 10.56
CA LYS A 249 8.18 17.56 10.31
C LYS A 249 8.95 17.36 9.01
N ASP A 250 8.46 16.42 8.07
CA ASP A 250 9.08 16.33 6.73
C ASP A 250 8.22 15.47 5.82
N PHE A 251 7.27 16.06 5.28
CA PHE A 251 6.44 15.39 4.23
C PHE A 251 7.31 15.08 3.01
N GLY A 252 7.95 13.85 3.06
CA GLY A 252 8.48 13.32 1.77
C GLY A 252 8.94 11.87 1.95
N PHE A 253 7.95 10.94 1.78
CA PHE A 253 8.06 9.72 0.96
C PHE A 253 7.60 8.51 1.78
N ALA A 254 6.28 8.06 1.67
CA ALA A 254 5.83 6.65 1.80
C ALA A 254 5.72 6.00 0.42
N GLN A 255 6.60 5.08 0.00
CA GLN A 255 6.84 4.13 -1.11
C GLN A 255 5.55 3.46 -1.57
N ASN A 256 4.28 4.09 -1.53
CA ASN A 256 3.20 3.57 -2.37
C ASN A 256 2.26 4.70 -2.78
N ASP A 257 2.85 5.76 -3.29
CA ASP A 257 2.01 6.82 -3.91
C ASP A 257 0.54 6.40 -4.03
N GLN A 258 -0.10 5.67 -3.02
CA GLN A 258 -1.57 5.56 -3.19
C GLN A 258 -2.25 5.91 -1.85
N ILE A 259 -2.94 7.02 -1.78
CA ILE A 259 -4.05 7.37 -0.86
C ILE A 259 -5.39 6.99 -1.50
N ILE A 260 -6.06 5.77 -1.30
CA ILE A 260 -7.34 5.18 -1.74
C ILE A 260 -8.44 6.25 -1.71
N SER A 261 -8.90 6.77 -2.93
CA SER A 261 -10.27 7.34 -2.93
C SER A 261 -10.86 7.29 -4.34
N GLY A 262 -12.13 7.07 -4.57
CA GLY A 262 -13.31 6.91 -5.45
C GLY A 262 -13.77 8.25 -6.02
N LEU A 263 -12.92 9.23 -6.36
CA LEU A 263 -13.37 10.21 -7.37
C LEU A 263 -12.16 11.00 -7.88
N VAL A 264 -11.98 11.09 -9.26
CA VAL A 264 -10.91 11.55 -10.18
C VAL A 264 -10.76 13.08 -10.04
N SER A 265 -9.68 13.49 -9.39
CA SER A 265 -9.27 14.92 -9.47
C SER A 265 -8.28 15.11 -10.63
N THR A 266 -8.71 15.87 -11.68
CA THR A 266 -7.76 16.20 -12.78
C THR A 266 -6.88 17.39 -12.35
N PHE A 267 -5.58 17.12 -12.73
CA PHE A 267 -4.52 18.07 -12.30
C PHE A 267 -3.78 18.57 -13.52
N PRO A 268 -4.28 19.61 -14.23
CA PRO A 268 -3.49 20.02 -15.41
C PRO A 268 -2.27 20.87 -15.01
N VAL A 269 -1.03 20.28 -15.16
CA VAL A 269 0.22 21.05 -14.97
C VAL A 269 0.90 21.20 -16.34
N PRO A 270 1.52 22.40 -16.52
CA PRO A 270 2.27 22.50 -17.78
C PRO A 270 3.24 21.33 -17.96
N GLN A 271 3.39 20.90 -19.24
CA GLN A 271 4.26 19.74 -19.57
C GLN A 271 5.73 20.04 -19.27
N ALA A 272 6.17 21.40 -19.43
CA ALA A 272 7.57 21.74 -19.13
C ALA A 272 7.64 23.20 -18.63
N ILE A 273 8.61 23.29 -17.67
CA ILE A 273 8.78 24.67 -17.15
C ILE A 273 10.27 24.98 -17.10
N LEU A 274 10.57 26.33 -17.27
CA LEU A 274 11.99 26.74 -17.13
C LEU A 274 12.32 26.96 -15.64
N PRO A 275 13.66 26.88 -15.36
CA PRO A 275 14.04 27.11 -13.94
C PRO A 275 13.70 28.54 -13.49
N ASP A 276 13.18 28.63 -12.24
CA ASP A 276 12.88 29.91 -11.55
C ASP A 276 11.70 30.64 -12.21
N THR A 277 10.74 29.88 -12.61
CA THR A 277 9.54 30.47 -13.24
C THR A 277 8.31 30.10 -12.40
N VAL A 278 7.39 31.14 -12.34
CA VAL A 278 6.13 30.89 -11.58
C VAL A 278 5.10 30.27 -12.54
N PHE A 279 4.54 29.12 -12.09
CA PHE A 279 3.47 28.53 -12.93
C PHE A 279 2.29 28.13 -12.04
N GLU A 280 1.17 27.84 -12.76
CA GLU A 280 -0.06 27.53 -12.00
C GLU A 280 -0.36 26.03 -12.07
N ALA A 281 -0.62 25.55 -10.85
CA ALA A 281 -1.15 24.17 -10.79
C ALA A 281 -2.60 24.19 -10.32
N VAL A 282 -3.52 23.77 -11.29
CA VAL A 282 -4.96 23.90 -10.97
C VAL A 282 -5.47 22.55 -10.45
N VAL A 283 -6.02 22.65 -9.20
CA VAL A 283 -6.61 21.41 -8.63
C VAL A 283 -8.14 21.52 -8.72
N ARG A 284 -8.66 20.52 -9.59
CA ARG A 284 -10.13 20.55 -9.71
C ARG A 284 -10.74 19.41 -8.87
N ILE A 285 -11.71 19.89 -7.99
CA ILE A 285 -12.40 18.87 -7.18
C ILE A 285 -13.90 18.99 -7.43
N PRO A 286 -14.33 18.13 -8.44
CA PRO A 286 -15.74 18.31 -8.84
C PRO A 286 -16.70 17.67 -7.82
N TYR A 287 -17.75 18.52 -7.52
CA TYR A 287 -18.85 17.86 -6.76
C TYR A 287 -20.16 18.56 -7.09
N ASP A 288 -21.24 17.76 -6.83
CA ASP A 288 -22.58 18.33 -7.08
C ASP A 288 -22.93 19.41 -6.03
N MET A 289 -23.13 20.75 -6.48
CA MET A 289 -23.31 21.91 -5.55
C MET A 289 -24.72 21.91 -4.97
N GLN A 290 -25.56 21.05 -5.58
CA GLN A 290 -26.96 21.02 -5.08
C GLN A 290 -27.12 20.02 -3.94
N VAL A 291 -25.99 19.20 -3.69
CA VAL A 291 -26.10 18.14 -2.66
C VAL A 291 -25.49 18.68 -1.35
N LYS A 292 -26.33 18.47 -0.30
CA LYS A 292 -25.85 18.97 1.01
C LYS A 292 -25.47 17.78 1.92
N GLN A 293 -24.43 18.02 2.83
CA GLN A 293 -24.01 16.94 3.75
C GLN A 293 -24.52 17.20 5.17
N VAL A 294 -24.49 16.06 5.88
CA VAL A 294 -24.97 16.20 7.27
C VAL A 294 -23.84 16.82 8.12
N LEU A 295 -24.21 18.02 8.81
CA LEU A 295 -23.22 18.69 9.68
C LEU A 295 -23.19 18.05 11.08
N ALA A 296 -22.20 18.44 11.83
CA ALA A 296 -22.00 17.83 13.16
C ALA A 296 -23.24 18.00 14.03
N ASN A 297 -23.98 18.96 13.74
CA ASN A 297 -25.20 19.20 14.56
C ASN A 297 -26.41 18.46 14.01
N GLY A 298 -26.16 17.70 12.80
CA GLY A 298 -27.29 16.86 12.34
C GLY A 298 -28.09 17.59 11.25
N LYS A 299 -27.87 18.90 10.98
CA LYS A 299 -28.52 19.66 9.89
C LYS A 299 -27.76 19.50 8.58
N LYS A 300 -28.55 19.74 7.49
CA LYS A 300 -27.88 19.61 6.18
C LYS A 300 -27.19 20.93 5.81
N GLY A 301 -25.95 20.79 5.49
CA GLY A 301 -25.21 22.03 5.14
C GLY A 301 -24.25 21.77 3.98
N ALA A 302 -23.51 22.89 3.61
CA ALA A 302 -22.64 22.86 2.41
C ALA A 302 -21.38 22.02 2.68
N LEU A 303 -20.80 21.49 1.60
CA LEU A 303 -19.55 20.69 1.68
C LEU A 303 -18.35 21.62 1.61
N ASN A 304 -17.35 21.30 2.38
CA ASN A 304 -16.09 22.03 2.26
C ASN A 304 -15.05 21.25 1.45
N VAL A 305 -14.07 22.08 0.73
CA VAL A 305 -13.04 21.35 -0.10
C VAL A 305 -11.65 21.66 0.49
N GLY A 306 -10.74 20.56 0.41
CA GLY A 306 -9.29 20.73 0.76
C GLY A 306 -8.43 19.85 -0.12
N ALA A 307 -7.08 20.43 -0.42
CA ALA A 307 -6.17 19.61 -1.26
C ALA A 307 -4.75 19.67 -0.69
N VAL A 308 -4.15 18.51 -0.85
CA VAL A 308 -2.70 18.52 -0.54
C VAL A 308 -1.93 18.25 -1.85
N LEU A 309 -1.00 19.24 -2.07
CA LEU A 309 -0.19 19.06 -3.31
C LEU A 309 1.28 18.80 -2.93
N ILE A 310 1.72 17.66 -3.42
CA ILE A 310 3.14 17.34 -3.15
C ILE A 310 3.96 17.71 -4.40
N LEU A 311 5.06 18.54 -4.07
CA LEU A 311 5.86 19.01 -5.23
C LEU A 311 7.26 18.40 -5.17
N PRO A 312 7.89 18.17 -6.34
CA PRO A 312 9.29 17.71 -6.34
C PRO A 312 10.20 18.67 -5.57
N GLU A 313 11.21 18.04 -5.09
CA GLU A 313 12.20 18.84 -4.32
C GLU A 313 12.65 20.07 -5.12
N GLY A 314 12.62 21.34 -4.37
CA GLY A 314 13.08 22.59 -5.03
C GLY A 314 11.90 23.44 -5.50
N PHE A 315 10.71 22.79 -5.61
CA PHE A 315 9.51 23.58 -5.94
C PHE A 315 8.87 24.10 -4.65
N GLU A 316 8.50 25.39 -4.67
CA GLU A 316 7.83 25.97 -3.49
C GLU A 316 6.74 26.94 -3.93
N LEU A 317 5.93 27.22 -2.94
CA LEU A 317 4.90 28.25 -3.25
C LEU A 317 5.56 29.59 -3.59
N ALA A 318 4.98 30.11 -4.75
CA ALA A 318 5.57 31.38 -5.20
C ALA A 318 5.32 32.51 -4.17
N PRO A 319 6.38 33.26 -3.84
CA PRO A 319 6.17 34.42 -2.97
C PRO A 319 5.14 35.40 -3.57
N PRO A 320 4.34 36.00 -2.69
CA PRO A 320 3.21 36.85 -3.12
C PRO A 320 3.67 37.98 -4.05
N ASP A 321 4.89 38.39 -4.04
CA ASP A 321 5.41 39.50 -4.87
C ASP A 321 5.72 39.02 -6.29
N ARG A 322 5.72 37.77 -6.52
CA ARG A 322 6.08 37.23 -7.85
C ARG A 322 4.84 36.68 -8.55
N ILE A 323 3.66 36.84 -7.82
CA ILE A 323 2.41 36.29 -8.38
C ILE A 323 1.66 37.43 -9.10
N SER A 324 1.40 37.17 -10.35
CA SER A 324 0.66 38.19 -11.13
C SER A 324 -0.76 38.39 -10.59
N PRO A 325 -1.29 39.63 -10.56
CA PRO A 325 -2.63 40.02 -10.05
C PRO A 325 -3.74 39.17 -10.67
N GLU A 326 -3.54 38.53 -11.81
CA GLU A 326 -4.51 37.64 -12.48
C GLU A 326 -4.57 36.27 -11.81
N ILE A 327 -3.52 35.76 -11.11
CA ILE A 327 -3.41 34.44 -10.45
C ILE A 327 -3.86 34.56 -8.99
N LYS A 328 -3.92 35.74 -8.41
CA LYS A 328 -4.27 36.01 -6.99
C LYS A 328 -5.78 35.97 -6.80
N GLU A 329 -6.67 35.94 -7.81
CA GLU A 329 -8.13 36.02 -7.74
C GLU A 329 -8.75 34.63 -7.89
N LYS A 330 -7.98 33.49 -7.83
CA LYS A 330 -8.53 32.16 -8.18
C LYS A 330 -8.18 31.17 -7.08
N ILE A 331 -8.39 31.51 -5.60
CA ILE A 331 -7.99 30.41 -4.68
C ILE A 331 -9.20 30.04 -3.81
N GLY A 332 -9.89 28.94 -4.06
CA GLY A 332 -10.83 28.32 -3.09
C GLY A 332 -10.82 26.79 -3.28
N GLY A 333 -10.51 26.06 -2.15
CA GLY A 333 -11.39 24.93 -1.79
C GLY A 333 -10.64 23.92 -0.92
N ASN A 334 -11.53 23.00 -0.04
CA ASN A 334 -11.61 21.58 0.35
C ASN A 334 -13.08 21.17 0.56
N ARG A 335 -13.38 19.65 0.63
CA ARG A 335 -14.62 18.85 0.46
C ARG A 335 -14.79 17.94 1.67
N GLY A 336 -15.89 18.07 2.43
CA GLY A 336 -16.88 17.36 3.26
C GLY A 336 -16.21 16.68 4.46
N ARG A 337 -17.10 16.25 5.50
CA ARG A 337 -16.73 15.86 6.87
C ARG A 337 -16.36 14.37 6.91
N GLY A 338 -15.32 13.85 7.45
CA GLY A 338 -14.72 12.51 7.62
C GLY A 338 -15.59 11.59 8.49
N GLN A 339 -15.41 10.22 8.49
CA GLN A 339 -16.32 9.19 9.02
C GLN A 339 -15.79 8.65 10.36
N ILE A 340 -14.67 9.01 10.76
CA ILE A 340 -14.11 8.46 12.00
C ILE A 340 -13.28 9.55 12.67
N TYR A 341 -13.45 9.63 14.06
CA TYR A 341 -12.61 10.56 14.83
C TYR A 341 -11.29 9.91 15.26
N PRO A 342 -10.27 10.60 15.70
CA PRO A 342 -8.94 10.13 16.12
C PRO A 342 -9.01 9.16 17.30
N ASP A 343 -10.08 9.15 17.93
CA ASP A 343 -10.19 8.23 19.08
C ASP A 343 -10.87 6.92 18.68
N GLY A 344 -11.08 6.89 17.28
CA GLY A 344 -11.59 5.59 16.79
C GLY A 344 -13.12 5.53 16.80
N SER A 345 -13.73 6.66 17.26
CA SER A 345 -15.22 6.66 17.31
C SER A 345 -15.79 7.16 15.98
N LYS A 346 -16.95 6.62 15.64
CA LYS A 346 -17.60 6.95 14.34
C LYS A 346 -18.25 8.33 14.41
N SER A 347 -18.15 9.13 13.27
CA SER A 347 -18.87 10.41 13.19
C SER A 347 -20.31 10.18 12.72
N ASN A 348 -21.06 11.26 12.74
CA ASN A 348 -22.50 11.15 12.37
C ASN A 348 -22.69 11.20 10.85
N ASN A 349 -21.53 11.13 10.11
CA ASN A 349 -21.57 11.02 8.64
C ASN A 349 -21.20 9.60 8.19
N ASN A 350 -21.66 8.61 8.93
CA ASN A 350 -21.37 7.18 8.69
C ASN A 350 -22.63 6.34 8.93
N VAL A 351 -22.50 5.04 8.38
CA VAL A 351 -23.62 4.11 8.61
C VAL A 351 -23.46 3.44 10.00
N TYR A 352 -24.68 3.34 10.69
CA TYR A 352 -24.63 2.66 12.00
C TYR A 352 -25.31 1.28 11.90
N ASN A 353 -24.55 0.27 12.41
CA ASN A 353 -25.03 -1.11 12.24
C ASN A 353 -25.50 -1.67 13.60
N ALA A 354 -26.36 -2.77 13.42
CA ALA A 354 -26.93 -3.42 14.63
C ALA A 354 -25.84 -4.17 15.41
N THR A 355 -25.80 -3.98 16.70
CA THR A 355 -24.76 -4.56 17.59
C THR A 355 -25.09 -6.01 17.94
N ALA A 356 -26.44 -6.38 17.66
CA ALA A 356 -26.79 -7.79 17.97
C ALA A 356 -27.97 -8.20 17.08
N ALA A 357 -28.02 -9.52 16.87
CA ALA A 357 -29.15 -10.07 16.08
C ALA A 357 -30.37 -10.28 16.99
N GLY A 358 -31.54 -9.76 16.57
CA GLY A 358 -32.75 -9.91 17.41
C GLY A 358 -33.88 -9.04 16.90
N ILE A 359 -34.94 -8.84 17.82
CA ILE A 359 -36.12 -8.08 17.35
C ILE A 359 -36.07 -6.67 17.96
N VAL A 360 -36.33 -5.68 17.10
CA VAL A 360 -36.31 -4.29 17.59
C VAL A 360 -37.56 -4.04 18.46
N LYS A 361 -37.30 -3.79 19.70
CA LYS A 361 -38.40 -3.69 20.70
C LYS A 361 -38.95 -2.25 20.72
N LYS A 362 -37.96 -1.43 20.71
CA LYS A 362 -38.48 -0.04 20.84
C LYS A 362 -37.45 0.93 20.25
N ILE A 363 -38.01 1.98 19.49
CA ILE A 363 -37.14 3.02 18.93
C ILE A 363 -37.55 4.37 19.56
N ILE A 364 -36.53 4.97 20.29
CA ILE A 364 -36.85 6.25 20.95
C ILE A 364 -36.06 7.35 20.24
N ARG A 365 -36.86 8.43 19.90
CA ARG A 365 -36.19 9.59 19.27
C ARG A 365 -35.73 10.58 20.36
N LYS A 366 -34.41 11.00 20.25
CA LYS A 366 -33.86 11.88 21.30
C LYS A 366 -34.15 13.35 20.95
N GLU A 367 -34.20 14.27 22.00
CA GLU A 367 -34.59 15.69 21.92
C GLU A 367 -33.60 16.48 21.05
N LYS A 368 -32.25 16.09 20.89
CA LYS A 368 -31.20 16.81 20.13
C LYS A 368 -30.96 16.12 18.78
N GLY A 369 -32.02 15.29 18.30
CA GLY A 369 -31.83 14.60 17.02
C GLY A 369 -30.95 13.34 17.17
N GLY A 370 -31.51 12.01 16.55
CA GLY A 370 -30.85 10.70 16.77
C GLY A 370 -31.83 9.67 17.33
N TYR A 371 -31.31 8.42 17.41
CA TYR A 371 -32.25 7.34 17.78
C TYR A 371 -31.59 6.43 18.83
N GLU A 372 -32.43 6.10 19.79
CA GLU A 372 -32.05 4.95 20.64
C GLU A 372 -32.87 3.70 20.29
N ILE A 373 -32.05 2.71 19.93
CA ILE A 373 -32.79 1.51 19.48
C ILE A 373 -32.55 0.37 20.48
N ASN A 374 -33.76 -0.11 21.02
CA ASN A 374 -33.67 -1.27 21.94
C ASN A 374 -33.87 -2.60 21.18
N ILE A 375 -32.73 -3.36 21.25
CA ILE A 375 -32.81 -4.66 20.53
C ILE A 375 -32.81 -5.81 21.54
N VAL A 376 -33.83 -6.70 21.36
CA VAL A 376 -33.84 -7.90 22.22
C VAL A 376 -33.12 -9.05 21.49
N ASP A 377 -32.00 -9.37 22.12
CA ASP A 377 -31.16 -10.42 21.52
C ASP A 377 -31.90 -11.77 21.46
N ALA A 378 -31.82 -12.43 20.31
CA ALA A 378 -32.57 -13.67 20.02
C ALA A 378 -31.93 -14.86 20.75
N SER A 379 -30.71 -14.77 21.26
CA SER A 379 -29.98 -15.90 21.85
C SER A 379 -30.05 -15.89 23.37
N ASP A 380 -30.13 -14.71 24.05
CA ASP A 380 -30.04 -14.76 25.53
C ASP A 380 -31.11 -13.83 26.13
N GLY A 381 -32.00 -13.26 25.27
CA GLY A 381 -33.15 -12.45 25.74
C GLY A 381 -32.71 -11.13 26.38
N ARG A 382 -31.35 -10.78 26.26
CA ARG A 382 -30.82 -9.52 26.84
C ARG A 382 -31.16 -8.34 25.92
N GLU A 383 -31.46 -7.22 26.61
CA GLU A 383 -31.80 -6.01 25.83
C GLU A 383 -30.54 -5.16 25.60
N ILE A 384 -30.26 -4.90 24.29
CA ILE A 384 -29.07 -4.10 23.93
C ILE A 384 -29.56 -2.79 23.31
N ILE A 385 -28.81 -1.71 23.78
CA ILE A 385 -29.27 -0.40 23.30
C ILE A 385 -28.22 0.16 22.32
N ASP A 386 -28.76 0.45 21.08
CA ASP A 386 -27.86 1.07 20.09
C ASP A 386 -28.22 2.56 19.97
N ILE A 387 -27.11 3.36 20.13
CA ILE A 387 -27.38 4.82 20.08
C ILE A 387 -26.89 5.36 18.73
N ILE A 388 -27.89 6.07 18.05
CA ILE A 388 -27.54 6.64 16.73
C ILE A 388 -27.60 8.17 16.85
N PRO A 389 -26.47 8.77 16.52
CA PRO A 389 -26.44 10.23 16.61
C PRO A 389 -27.27 10.89 15.50
N PRO A 390 -27.63 12.15 15.60
CA PRO A 390 -28.45 12.86 14.60
C PRO A 390 -27.77 12.94 13.24
N GLY A 391 -28.63 12.62 12.14
CA GLY A 391 -28.00 12.74 10.80
C GLY A 391 -28.43 11.58 9.90
N PRO A 392 -27.96 10.32 10.20
CA PRO A 392 -28.31 9.18 9.34
C PRO A 392 -29.79 8.77 9.51
N GLU A 393 -30.39 8.53 8.30
CA GLU A 393 -31.82 8.16 8.32
C GLU A 393 -32.01 6.67 8.68
N LEU A 394 -33.07 6.44 9.51
CA LEU A 394 -33.26 5.08 10.02
C LEU A 394 -33.94 4.21 8.95
N LEU A 395 -33.45 2.91 8.79
CA LEU A 395 -34.03 2.01 7.76
C LEU A 395 -34.86 0.92 8.43
N VAL A 396 -34.89 0.92 9.74
CA VAL A 396 -35.53 -0.24 10.42
C VAL A 396 -36.71 0.30 11.24
N SER A 397 -37.81 -0.65 11.40
CA SER A 397 -39.03 -0.29 12.16
C SER A 397 -39.19 -1.21 13.37
N GLU A 398 -39.99 -0.72 14.34
CA GLU A 398 -40.22 -1.50 15.58
C GLU A 398 -40.87 -2.85 15.24
N GLY A 399 -40.38 -3.90 15.78
CA GLY A 399 -40.99 -5.25 15.59
C GLY A 399 -40.29 -6.03 14.47
N GLU A 400 -39.27 -5.38 13.84
CA GLU A 400 -38.58 -6.03 12.71
C GLU A 400 -37.39 -6.86 13.21
N PRO A 401 -37.28 -8.12 12.59
CA PRO A 401 -36.09 -8.90 12.97
C PRO A 401 -34.83 -8.38 12.25
N ILE A 402 -33.73 -8.18 13.08
CA ILE A 402 -32.50 -7.65 12.45
C ILE A 402 -31.32 -8.58 12.76
N LYS A 403 -30.36 -8.74 11.79
CA LYS A 403 -29.17 -9.60 11.95
C LYS A 403 -27.98 -8.78 12.47
N LEU A 404 -27.05 -9.56 13.06
CA LEU A 404 -25.85 -8.87 13.56
C LEU A 404 -25.13 -8.16 12.41
N ASP A 405 -24.90 -6.83 12.62
CA ASP A 405 -24.09 -5.96 11.73
C ASP A 405 -24.91 -5.52 10.51
N GLN A 406 -26.24 -5.73 10.69
CA GLN A 406 -27.13 -5.20 9.64
C GLN A 406 -27.27 -3.68 9.80
N PRO A 407 -27.19 -2.94 8.65
CA PRO A 407 -27.26 -1.47 8.75
C PRO A 407 -28.63 -1.00 9.27
N LEU A 408 -28.46 -0.12 10.30
CA LEU A 408 -29.71 0.39 10.92
C LEU A 408 -30.07 1.75 10.29
N THR A 409 -29.04 2.33 9.60
CA THR A 409 -29.32 3.64 8.98
C THR A 409 -28.81 3.64 7.55
N SER A 410 -29.31 4.63 6.80
CA SER A 410 -28.77 4.84 5.44
C SER A 410 -27.44 5.59 5.50
N ASN A 411 -26.61 5.42 4.37
CA ASN A 411 -25.31 6.14 4.31
C ASN A 411 -25.51 7.60 3.92
N PRO A 412 -25.26 8.47 4.92
CA PRO A 412 -25.52 9.90 4.68
C PRO A 412 -24.34 10.58 3.95
N ASN A 413 -23.31 9.80 3.57
CA ASN A 413 -22.07 10.38 3.06
C ASN A 413 -22.23 10.72 1.56
N VAL A 414 -21.98 11.94 1.26
CA VAL A 414 -22.12 12.36 -0.16
C VAL A 414 -20.79 12.95 -0.63
N GLY A 415 -19.73 12.80 0.30
CA GLY A 415 -18.36 13.25 -0.02
C GLY A 415 -17.47 12.10 -0.47
N GLY A 416 -16.12 12.41 -0.80
CA GLY A 416 -15.24 11.35 -1.37
C GLY A 416 -13.81 11.90 -1.55
N PHE A 417 -12.85 10.97 -1.46
CA PHE A 417 -11.42 11.36 -1.64
C PHE A 417 -10.91 10.85 -2.99
N GLY A 418 -10.18 11.92 -3.68
CA GLY A 418 -9.66 11.56 -5.02
C GLY A 418 -8.17 11.86 -5.13
N GLN A 419 -7.47 10.93 -5.94
CA GLN A 419 -6.03 11.17 -6.15
C GLN A 419 -5.74 11.32 -7.65
N GLY A 420 -4.73 12.23 -7.77
CA GLY A 420 -4.28 12.39 -9.19
C GLY A 420 -2.77 12.61 -9.25
N ASP A 421 -2.23 11.92 -10.37
CA ASP A 421 -0.77 12.14 -10.56
C ASP A 421 -0.53 12.93 -11.86
N ALA A 422 0.51 13.85 -11.73
CA ALA A 422 0.92 14.54 -12.96
C ALA A 422 2.44 14.70 -12.99
N GLU A 423 2.92 14.61 -14.26
CA GLU A 423 4.39 14.75 -14.40
C GLU A 423 4.72 16.15 -14.94
N ILE A 424 5.87 16.66 -14.35
CA ILE A 424 6.33 17.97 -14.88
C ILE A 424 7.82 17.85 -15.22
N VAL A 425 8.18 18.42 -16.43
CA VAL A 425 9.59 18.34 -16.86
C VAL A 425 10.26 19.71 -16.60
N LEU A 426 11.34 19.59 -15.69
CA LEU A 426 12.20 20.79 -15.55
C LEU A 426 13.21 20.86 -16.70
N GLN A 427 12.92 21.93 -17.58
CA GLN A 427 13.63 21.96 -18.86
C GLN A 427 14.78 22.97 -18.77
N ASP A 428 15.98 22.49 -19.28
CA ASP A 428 17.14 23.41 -19.42
C ASP A 428 17.15 24.03 -20.83
N PRO A 429 17.09 25.34 -20.89
CA PRO A 429 17.02 26.01 -22.21
C PRO A 429 18.23 25.65 -23.08
N LEU A 430 19.34 25.35 -22.53
CA LEU A 430 20.53 24.99 -23.34
C LEU A 430 20.34 23.63 -24.02
N ARG A 431 19.69 22.72 -23.36
CA ARG A 431 19.42 21.42 -23.99
C ARG A 431 18.52 21.57 -25.22
N VAL A 432 17.52 22.48 -25.07
CA VAL A 432 16.60 22.67 -26.21
C VAL A 432 17.35 23.37 -27.36
N GLN A 433 18.14 24.28 -26.99
CA GLN A 433 18.94 24.94 -28.03
C GLN A 433 19.89 23.96 -28.72
N GLY A 434 20.58 23.14 -27.96
CA GLY A 434 21.42 22.08 -28.55
C GLY A 434 20.63 21.15 -29.48
N LEU A 435 19.50 20.79 -28.96
CA LEU A 435 18.67 19.88 -29.78
C LEU A 435 18.26 20.56 -31.10
N LEU A 436 17.99 21.80 -31.03
CA LEU A 436 17.59 22.48 -32.28
C LEU A 436 18.76 22.53 -33.26
N PHE A 437 19.94 22.76 -32.71
CA PHE A 437 21.11 22.74 -33.61
C PHE A 437 21.35 21.34 -34.19
N PHE A 438 21.26 20.42 -33.39
CA PHE A 438 21.43 19.04 -33.86
C PHE A 438 20.42 18.70 -34.96
N LEU A 439 19.14 19.10 -34.67
CA LEU A 439 18.11 18.78 -35.68
C LEU A 439 18.39 19.54 -36.99
N ALA A 440 18.84 20.71 -36.83
CA ALA A 440 19.22 21.45 -38.05
C ALA A 440 20.36 20.77 -38.79
N SER A 441 21.30 20.29 -38.12
CA SER A 441 22.42 19.60 -38.76
C SER A 441 21.97 18.31 -39.46
N ILE A 442 21.10 17.60 -38.83
CA ILE A 442 20.59 16.35 -39.46
C ILE A 442 19.84 16.71 -40.75
N THR A 443 19.03 17.78 -40.58
CA THR A 443 18.27 18.17 -41.79
C THR A 443 19.24 18.57 -42.91
N LEU A 444 20.22 19.26 -42.57
CA LEU A 444 21.22 19.65 -43.59
C LEU A 444 21.94 18.42 -44.16
N ALA A 445 22.36 17.51 -43.36
CA ALA A 445 23.01 16.27 -43.85
C ALA A 445 22.09 15.50 -44.81
N GLN A 446 20.79 15.40 -44.38
CA GLN A 446 19.86 14.64 -45.24
C GLN A 446 19.72 15.34 -46.61
N ILE A 447 19.75 16.66 -46.57
CA ILE A 447 19.61 17.38 -47.86
C ILE A 447 20.85 17.11 -48.72
N PHE A 448 21.99 17.15 -48.15
CA PHE A 448 23.20 16.95 -48.94
C PHE A 448 23.30 15.50 -49.43
N LEU A 449 22.93 14.58 -48.63
CA LEU A 449 22.94 13.17 -49.10
C LEU A 449 22.02 12.98 -50.32
N VAL A 450 20.91 13.61 -50.25
CA VAL A 450 19.97 13.46 -51.39
C VAL A 450 20.55 14.18 -52.62
N LEU A 451 21.05 15.37 -52.41
CA LEU A 451 21.64 16.09 -53.55
C LEU A 451 22.81 15.32 -54.16
N LYS A 452 23.66 14.79 -53.27
CA LYS A 452 24.79 13.99 -53.77
C LYS A 452 24.31 12.75 -54.53
N LYS A 453 23.32 12.11 -53.97
CA LYS A 453 22.76 10.95 -54.70
C LYS A 453 22.23 11.38 -56.07
N LYS A 454 21.47 12.53 -56.14
CA LYS A 454 20.91 12.96 -57.45
C LYS A 454 22.04 13.34 -58.41
N GLN A 455 23.05 13.96 -57.87
CA GLN A 455 24.20 14.29 -58.72
C GLN A 455 24.84 13.02 -59.32
N PHE A 456 25.07 12.02 -58.50
CA PHE A 456 25.69 10.77 -58.98
C PHE A 456 24.76 10.03 -59.95
N GLU A 457 23.48 10.08 -59.78
CA GLU A 457 22.54 9.44 -60.72
C GLU A 457 22.68 10.04 -62.12
N LYS A 458 22.99 11.36 -62.20
CA LYS A 458 23.18 11.97 -63.55
C LYS A 458 24.43 11.41 -64.24
N VAL A 459 25.48 11.16 -63.47
CA VAL A 459 26.71 10.56 -64.06
C VAL A 459 26.42 9.12 -64.47
N GLN A 460 25.77 8.44 -63.64
CA GLN A 460 25.44 7.04 -63.98
C GLN A 460 24.58 6.97 -65.24
N LEU A 461 23.71 7.94 -65.38
CA LEU A 461 22.86 7.96 -66.59
C LEU A 461 23.71 8.24 -67.84
N SER A 462 24.73 9.03 -67.69
CA SER A 462 25.58 9.36 -68.86
C SER A 462 26.53 8.20 -69.19
N GLU A 463 27.00 7.39 -68.21
CA GLU A 463 28.02 6.35 -68.44
C GLU A 463 27.35 4.99 -68.65
N MET A 464 25.89 4.87 -68.69
CA MET A 464 25.07 3.64 -68.80
C MET A 464 25.75 2.47 -68.11
N ASN A 465 26.64 2.72 -67.18
CA ASN A 465 27.22 1.62 -66.37
C ASN A 465 27.06 1.94 -64.88
N PHE A 466 26.21 1.14 -64.22
CA PHE A 466 25.75 1.30 -62.83
C PHE A 466 26.83 0.79 -61.87
#